data_AF-A0A9Q0B3W6-F1
#
_entry.id   AF-A0A9Q0B3W6-F1
#
_cell.length_a   1.000
_cell.length_b   1.000
_cell.length_c   1.000
_cell.angle_alpha   90.00
_cell.angle_beta   90.00
_cell.angle_gamma   90.00
#
_symmetry.space_group_name_H-M   'P 1'
#
loop_
_entity.id
_entity.type
_entity.pdbx_description
1 polymer ?
#
loop_
_entity_poly.entity_id
_entity_poly.type
_entity_poly.pdbx_seq_one_letter_code
_entity_poly.pdbx_strand_id
1 'polypeptide(L)'
;MAACADAYLQALLACDISVKPGKGRGRGACVWSSSVRGDARLVRRGGEAELLAALKGPYWVANMVQMVKFSQALESAVWHGGPFDLAIELGPHPALKGPVEQTLKAAYGAAPPYASLLKRKASDVAVVQEAIGSVWSQLGPAHVDFDGFRGIWSESNTSIMTPKSLLADLPGYAWDHDRVYWRESRISARYRTLADTAHELLGRRMPDDNDHELRWRNVLRLREIPWVKGHEVLREVLLPGAAYVSIVA
;
A
#
# COMPACT_ATOMS: atom_id res chain seq x y z
N MET A 1 0.38 39.68 -28.38
CA MET A 1 -0.74 39.80 -27.41
C MET A 1 -0.99 41.22 -26.91
N ALA A 2 0.03 42.08 -26.76
CA ALA A 2 -0.14 43.45 -26.24
C ALA A 2 -1.22 44.28 -26.98
N ALA A 3 -1.28 44.20 -28.31
CA ALA A 3 -2.25 44.95 -29.12
C ALA A 3 -3.73 44.61 -28.82
N CYS A 4 -4.02 43.42 -28.28
CA CYS A 4 -5.38 42.98 -27.96
C CYS A 4 -5.67 43.05 -26.45
N ALA A 5 -4.69 43.45 -25.63
CA ALA A 5 -4.76 43.38 -24.17
C ALA A 5 -5.89 44.24 -23.60
N ASP A 6 -6.06 45.46 -24.10
CA ASP A 6 -7.07 46.40 -23.61
C ASP A 6 -8.49 45.92 -23.96
N ALA A 7 -8.72 45.49 -25.20
CA ALA A 7 -10.00 44.94 -25.62
C ALA A 7 -10.36 43.68 -24.83
N TYR A 8 -9.38 42.81 -24.58
CA TYR A 8 -9.55 41.63 -23.73
C TYR A 8 -9.87 41.98 -22.28
N LEU A 9 -9.21 43.00 -21.71
CA LEU A 9 -9.48 43.47 -20.35
C LEU A 9 -10.90 44.03 -20.23
N GLN A 10 -11.33 44.87 -21.17
CA GLN A 10 -12.69 45.41 -21.17
C GLN A 10 -13.74 44.30 -21.25
N ALA A 11 -13.51 43.29 -22.10
CA ALA A 11 -14.39 42.12 -22.18
C ALA A 11 -14.44 41.33 -20.85
N LEU A 12 -13.30 41.11 -20.20
CA LEU A 12 -13.24 40.44 -18.88
C LEU A 12 -13.97 41.22 -17.79
N LEU A 13 -13.81 42.55 -17.75
CA LEU A 13 -14.48 43.40 -16.77
C LEU A 13 -16.00 43.42 -17.00
N ALA A 14 -16.45 43.36 -18.25
CA ALA A 14 -17.85 43.24 -18.60
C ALA A 14 -18.49 41.90 -18.16
N CYS A 15 -17.70 40.87 -17.88
CA CYS A 15 -18.18 39.60 -17.33
C CYS A 15 -18.53 39.65 -15.83
N ASP A 16 -18.30 40.78 -15.14
CA ASP A 16 -18.61 41.00 -13.72
C ASP A 16 -18.13 39.86 -12.81
N ILE A 17 -16.85 39.49 -12.94
CA ILE A 17 -16.27 38.34 -12.26
C ILE A 17 -16.20 38.58 -10.73
N SER A 18 -16.95 37.74 -9.99
CA SER A 18 -16.89 37.70 -8.52
C SER A 18 -15.81 36.73 -8.04
N VAL A 19 -14.68 37.28 -7.58
CA VAL A 19 -13.55 36.49 -7.07
C VAL A 19 -13.84 36.05 -5.64
N LYS A 20 -13.81 34.75 -5.39
CA LYS A 20 -14.02 34.17 -4.05
C LYS A 20 -12.69 34.06 -3.30
N PRO A 21 -12.62 34.47 -2.02
CA PRO A 21 -11.44 34.24 -1.21
C PRO A 21 -11.20 32.74 -1.01
N GLY A 22 -9.95 32.36 -0.77
CA GLY A 22 -9.57 30.97 -0.53
C GLY A 22 -10.26 30.41 0.72
N LYS A 23 -10.62 29.12 0.70
CA LYS A 23 -11.20 28.44 1.86
C LYS A 23 -10.11 28.14 2.91
N GLY A 24 -9.81 29.13 3.76
CA GLY A 24 -9.11 28.95 5.03
C GLY A 24 -7.60 29.18 5.04
N ARG A 25 -7.07 29.56 6.21
CA ARG A 25 -5.64 29.61 6.55
C ARG A 25 -5.36 28.48 7.55
N GLY A 26 -4.72 27.40 7.11
CA GLY A 26 -4.46 26.23 7.98
C GLY A 26 -3.67 25.12 7.28
N ARG A 27 -3.31 24.08 8.05
CA ARG A 27 -2.71 22.84 7.53
C ARG A 27 -3.77 22.15 6.65
N GLY A 28 -3.53 22.02 5.35
CA GLY A 28 -4.50 21.49 4.37
C GLY A 28 -5.21 22.54 3.50
N ALA A 29 -4.93 23.84 3.68
CA ALA A 29 -5.42 24.86 2.74
C ALA A 29 -4.65 24.78 1.41
N CYS A 30 -5.36 24.87 0.28
CA CYS A 30 -4.73 24.94 -1.04
C CYS A 30 -3.87 26.20 -1.14
N VAL A 31 -2.62 26.01 -1.49
CA VAL A 31 -1.65 27.08 -1.65
C VAL A 31 -1.42 27.30 -3.13
N TRP A 32 -1.63 28.53 -3.58
CA TRP A 32 -1.37 28.92 -4.96
C TRP A 32 -0.11 29.78 -5.07
N SER A 33 0.77 29.43 -6.02
CA SER A 33 1.95 30.21 -6.39
C SER A 33 1.78 30.67 -7.85
N SER A 34 1.84 31.99 -8.06
CA SER A 34 1.73 32.58 -9.39
C SER A 34 3.05 32.47 -10.15
N SER A 35 2.99 31.98 -11.38
CA SER A 35 4.10 32.03 -12.34
C SER A 35 4.12 33.30 -13.19
N VAL A 36 3.11 34.16 -13.10
CA VAL A 36 3.06 35.42 -13.85
C VAL A 36 3.73 36.53 -13.06
N ARG A 37 3.52 36.54 -11.74
CA ARG A 37 4.11 37.56 -10.87
C ARG A 37 5.58 37.25 -10.57
N GLY A 38 6.39 38.30 -10.43
CA GLY A 38 7.81 38.19 -10.09
C GLY A 38 8.07 37.81 -8.64
N ASP A 39 7.05 37.87 -7.79
CA ASP A 39 7.07 37.51 -6.39
C ASP A 39 6.19 36.27 -6.19
N ALA A 40 6.69 35.09 -6.58
CA ALA A 40 6.03 33.79 -6.39
C ALA A 40 5.68 33.44 -4.91
N ARG A 41 5.71 34.42 -4.00
CA ARG A 41 5.19 34.43 -2.65
C ARG A 41 3.76 33.90 -2.65
N LEU A 42 3.55 32.95 -1.74
CA LEU A 42 2.21 32.48 -1.42
C LEU A 42 1.34 33.66 -1.00
N VAL A 43 0.05 33.58 -1.31
CA VAL A 43 -1.02 34.42 -0.76
C VAL A 43 -1.17 34.16 0.75
N ARG A 44 -0.14 34.44 1.55
CA ARG A 44 -0.09 34.17 3.00
C ARG A 44 0.07 35.42 3.85
N ARG A 45 0.54 36.55 3.31
CA ARG A 45 0.75 37.80 4.06
C ARG A 45 0.25 39.02 3.30
N GLY A 46 -0.82 39.65 3.79
CA GLY A 46 -1.20 41.05 3.50
C GLY A 46 -1.69 41.42 2.10
N GLY A 47 -1.26 40.72 1.04
CA GLY A 47 -1.59 41.03 -0.37
C GLY A 47 -2.85 40.35 -0.92
N GLU A 48 -3.67 39.75 -0.06
CA GLU A 48 -4.86 39.00 -0.49
C GLU A 48 -5.89 39.92 -1.16
N ALA A 49 -6.13 41.10 -0.62
CA ALA A 49 -7.05 42.08 -1.21
C ALA A 49 -6.57 42.58 -2.59
N GLU A 50 -5.28 42.87 -2.72
CA GLU A 50 -4.68 43.30 -3.99
C GLU A 50 -4.73 42.19 -5.04
N LEU A 51 -4.44 40.94 -4.65
CA LEU A 51 -4.56 39.80 -5.55
C LEU A 51 -6.00 39.55 -5.97
N LEU A 52 -6.95 39.56 -5.03
CA LEU A 52 -8.38 39.37 -5.34
C LEU A 52 -8.87 40.46 -6.31
N ALA A 53 -8.39 41.70 -6.17
CA ALA A 53 -8.68 42.78 -7.11
C ALA A 53 -8.04 42.50 -8.49
N ALA A 54 -6.77 42.05 -8.53
CA ALA A 54 -6.09 41.72 -9.78
C ALA A 54 -6.74 40.54 -10.54
N LEU A 55 -7.27 39.55 -9.82
CA LEU A 55 -7.97 38.39 -10.39
C LEU A 55 -9.31 38.73 -11.06
N LYS A 56 -9.85 39.95 -10.86
CA LYS A 56 -11.04 40.43 -11.59
C LYS A 56 -10.76 40.74 -13.07
N GLY A 57 -9.49 40.86 -13.48
CA GLY A 57 -9.15 41.19 -14.86
C GLY A 57 -7.65 41.38 -15.10
N PRO A 58 -6.98 42.35 -14.44
CA PRO A 58 -5.61 42.72 -14.74
C PRO A 58 -4.60 41.56 -14.71
N TYR A 59 -4.79 40.59 -13.82
CA TYR A 59 -3.93 39.41 -13.74
C TYR A 59 -3.99 38.54 -15.01
N TRP A 60 -5.17 38.38 -15.60
CA TRP A 60 -5.36 37.58 -16.80
C TRP A 60 -4.72 38.23 -18.03
N VAL A 61 -4.74 39.56 -18.09
CA VAL A 61 -3.99 40.31 -19.11
C VAL A 61 -2.48 40.10 -18.92
N ALA A 62 -2.00 40.23 -17.68
CA ALA A 62 -0.60 40.00 -17.34
C ALA A 62 -0.17 38.58 -17.73
N ASN A 63 -1.00 37.56 -17.50
CA ASN A 63 -0.73 36.18 -17.90
C ASN A 63 -0.52 36.01 -19.42
N MET A 64 -1.19 36.83 -20.24
CA MET A 64 -1.10 36.75 -21.70
C MET A 64 0.02 37.60 -22.30
N VAL A 65 0.55 38.58 -21.56
CA VAL A 65 1.50 39.59 -22.08
C VAL A 65 2.86 39.52 -21.39
N GLN A 66 2.91 39.14 -20.11
CA GLN A 66 4.15 39.04 -19.34
C GLN A 66 4.79 37.65 -19.49
N MET A 67 6.10 37.59 -19.23
CA MET A 67 6.86 36.34 -19.26
C MET A 67 6.45 35.43 -18.09
N VAL A 68 6.18 34.16 -18.40
CA VAL A 68 5.88 33.12 -17.41
C VAL A 68 7.17 32.66 -16.72
N LYS A 69 7.24 32.88 -15.42
CA LYS A 69 8.33 32.53 -14.49
C LYS A 69 8.05 31.18 -13.82
N PHE A 70 7.92 30.12 -14.64
CA PHE A 70 7.47 28.81 -14.17
C PHE A 70 8.46 28.14 -13.19
N SER A 71 9.76 28.18 -13.46
CA SER A 71 10.76 27.59 -12.57
C SER A 71 10.80 28.29 -11.21
N GLN A 72 10.74 29.62 -11.19
CA GLN A 72 10.69 30.39 -9.95
C GLN A 72 9.43 30.10 -9.13
N ALA A 73 8.30 29.86 -9.79
CA ALA A 73 7.06 29.47 -9.12
C ALA A 73 7.17 28.09 -8.46
N LEU A 74 7.78 27.11 -9.14
CA LEU A 74 8.05 25.78 -8.58
C LEU A 74 9.00 25.85 -7.38
N GLU A 75 10.10 26.59 -7.52
CA GLU A 75 11.04 26.81 -6.43
C GLU A 75 10.34 27.44 -5.22
N SER A 76 9.55 28.49 -5.43
CA SER A 76 8.80 29.12 -4.34
C SER A 76 7.75 28.19 -3.72
N ALA A 77 7.06 27.38 -4.53
CA ALA A 77 6.07 26.42 -4.05
C ALA A 77 6.69 25.40 -3.09
N VAL A 78 7.84 24.82 -3.44
CA VAL A 78 8.55 23.89 -2.56
C VAL A 78 9.11 24.60 -1.32
N TRP A 79 9.72 25.78 -1.49
CA TRP A 79 10.32 26.52 -0.37
C TRP A 79 9.30 26.84 0.74
N HIS A 80 8.07 27.19 0.35
CA HIS A 80 7.04 27.59 1.31
C HIS A 80 5.99 26.50 1.61
N GLY A 81 5.88 25.49 0.76
CA GLY A 81 4.94 24.36 0.89
C GLY A 81 5.57 23.10 1.47
N GLY A 82 6.90 23.02 1.49
CA GLY A 82 7.67 21.83 1.89
C GLY A 82 7.98 20.92 0.70
N PRO A 83 8.75 19.84 0.92
CA PRO A 83 8.89 18.80 -0.08
C PRO A 83 7.50 18.21 -0.38
N PHE A 84 7.19 18.05 -1.65
CA PHE A 84 5.94 17.42 -2.09
C PHE A 84 6.13 15.91 -2.20
N ASP A 85 5.09 15.14 -1.86
CA ASP A 85 5.13 13.67 -1.96
C ASP A 85 4.79 13.18 -3.38
N LEU A 86 4.03 13.97 -4.15
CA LEU A 86 3.58 13.66 -5.51
C LEU A 86 3.32 14.95 -6.29
N ALA A 87 3.64 14.97 -7.58
CA ALA A 87 3.27 16.02 -8.52
C ALA A 87 2.26 15.51 -9.56
N ILE A 88 1.20 16.28 -9.81
CA ILE A 88 0.15 15.93 -10.78
C ILE A 88 0.05 17.03 -11.83
N GLU A 89 0.23 16.69 -13.10
CA GLU A 89 0.03 17.60 -14.23
C GLU A 89 -1.42 17.58 -14.70
N LEU A 90 -2.09 18.72 -14.55
CA LEU A 90 -3.40 18.98 -15.13
C LEU A 90 -3.23 19.59 -16.52
N GLY A 91 -3.40 18.77 -17.55
CA GLY A 91 -3.28 19.21 -18.94
C GLY A 91 -3.52 18.07 -19.92
N PRO A 92 -3.67 18.37 -21.23
CA PRO A 92 -3.99 17.39 -22.28
C PRO A 92 -2.83 16.42 -22.61
N HIS A 93 -1.64 16.70 -22.10
CA HIS A 93 -0.43 15.91 -22.28
C HIS A 93 0.59 16.32 -21.21
N PRO A 94 1.47 15.41 -20.73
CA PRO A 94 2.55 15.75 -19.82
C PRO A 94 3.66 16.57 -20.48
N ALA A 95 3.40 17.85 -20.76
CA ALA A 95 4.36 18.75 -21.41
C ALA A 95 5.37 19.32 -20.41
N LEU A 96 5.01 19.37 -19.12
CA LEU A 96 5.82 20.02 -18.09
C LEU A 96 6.64 19.05 -17.24
N LYS A 97 6.44 17.74 -17.39
CA LYS A 97 7.21 16.72 -16.65
C LYS A 97 8.73 16.96 -16.65
N GLY A 98 9.34 17.08 -17.83
CA GLY A 98 10.79 17.28 -17.96
C GLY A 98 11.29 18.56 -17.25
N PRO A 99 10.73 19.73 -17.59
CA PRO A 99 11.08 20.99 -16.93
C PRO A 99 10.85 20.98 -15.40
N VAL A 100 9.76 20.37 -14.93
CA VAL A 100 9.49 20.24 -13.48
C VAL A 100 10.57 19.40 -12.82
N GLU A 101 10.86 18.21 -13.34
CA GLU A 101 11.87 17.33 -12.76
C GLU A 101 13.25 17.98 -12.73
N GLN A 102 13.65 18.67 -13.82
CA GLN A 102 14.93 19.37 -13.88
C GLN A 102 15.02 20.50 -12.86
N THR A 103 13.98 21.33 -12.77
CA THR A 103 13.93 22.45 -11.81
C THR A 103 14.01 21.94 -10.37
N LEU A 104 13.21 20.92 -10.03
CA LEU A 104 13.17 20.38 -8.68
C LEU A 104 14.46 19.63 -8.31
N LYS A 105 15.03 18.85 -9.22
CA LYS A 105 16.34 18.20 -9.00
C LYS A 105 17.45 19.24 -8.81
N ALA A 106 17.45 20.33 -9.58
CA ALA A 106 18.46 21.37 -9.46
C ALA A 106 18.33 22.16 -8.15
N ALA A 107 17.12 22.51 -7.73
CA ALA A 107 16.88 23.29 -6.53
C ALA A 107 16.92 22.47 -5.23
N TYR A 108 16.55 21.19 -5.27
CA TYR A 108 16.29 20.36 -4.07
C TYR A 108 16.93 18.98 -4.09
N GLY A 109 17.65 18.60 -5.15
CA GLY A 109 18.36 17.32 -5.26
C GLY A 109 17.48 16.12 -5.61
N ALA A 110 16.16 16.23 -5.52
CA ALA A 110 15.20 15.21 -5.88
C ALA A 110 13.93 15.81 -6.49
N ALA A 111 13.20 15.00 -7.27
CA ALA A 111 11.87 15.32 -7.75
C ALA A 111 10.89 14.28 -7.20
N PRO A 112 9.69 14.69 -6.77
CA PRO A 112 8.65 13.73 -6.42
C PRO A 112 8.23 12.92 -7.64
N PRO A 113 7.59 11.76 -7.44
CA PRO A 113 6.93 11.07 -8.52
C PRO A 113 5.94 11.99 -9.26
N TYR A 114 5.74 11.71 -10.54
CA TYR A 114 5.00 12.59 -11.45
C TYR A 114 3.90 11.82 -12.16
N ALA A 115 2.65 12.24 -11.96
CA ALA A 115 1.48 11.72 -12.65
C ALA A 115 0.90 12.78 -13.60
N SER A 116 0.22 12.32 -14.65
CA SER A 116 -0.50 13.20 -15.59
C SER A 116 -1.91 12.68 -15.76
N LEU A 117 -2.88 13.56 -15.97
CA LEU A 117 -4.28 13.17 -16.14
C LEU A 117 -4.67 12.86 -17.59
N LEU A 118 -3.96 13.40 -18.58
CA LEU A 118 -4.23 13.13 -19.99
C LEU A 118 -2.93 12.98 -20.77
N LYS A 119 -2.97 12.14 -21.80
CA LYS A 119 -1.82 11.86 -22.66
C LYS A 119 -2.28 11.70 -24.09
N ARG A 120 -1.75 12.53 -24.98
CA ARG A 120 -1.91 12.39 -26.44
C ARG A 120 -1.77 10.93 -26.90
N LYS A 121 -2.69 10.50 -27.75
CA LYS A 121 -2.76 9.16 -28.34
C LYS A 121 -2.94 8.03 -27.31
N ALA A 122 -3.46 8.33 -26.12
CA ALA A 122 -3.86 7.35 -25.12
C ALA A 122 -5.33 7.53 -24.75
N SER A 123 -5.94 6.52 -24.15
CA SER A 123 -7.28 6.61 -23.59
C SER A 123 -7.28 7.53 -22.37
N ASP A 124 -8.09 8.59 -22.39
CA ASP A 124 -8.21 9.54 -21.29
C ASP A 124 -8.63 8.83 -19.99
N VAL A 125 -9.58 7.88 -20.08
CA VAL A 125 -10.05 7.09 -18.94
C VAL A 125 -8.91 6.28 -18.32
N ALA A 126 -8.10 5.63 -19.16
CA ALA A 126 -7.00 4.81 -18.67
C ALA A 126 -5.92 5.67 -17.98
N VAL A 127 -5.60 6.84 -18.53
CA VAL A 127 -4.60 7.75 -17.95
C VAL A 127 -5.08 8.32 -16.61
N VAL A 128 -6.35 8.69 -16.49
CA VAL A 128 -6.93 9.12 -15.21
C VAL A 128 -6.91 7.98 -14.19
N GLN A 129 -7.25 6.75 -14.59
CA GLN A 129 -7.17 5.58 -13.70
C GLN A 129 -5.73 5.29 -13.25
N GLU A 130 -4.75 5.42 -14.15
CA GLU A 130 -3.32 5.31 -13.83
C GLU A 130 -2.86 6.38 -12.85
N ALA A 131 -3.33 7.63 -13.02
CA ALA A 131 -3.04 8.72 -12.09
C ALA A 131 -3.65 8.46 -10.70
N ILE A 132 -4.90 7.98 -10.63
CA ILE A 132 -5.54 7.59 -9.37
C ILE A 132 -4.77 6.43 -8.70
N GLY A 133 -4.36 5.42 -9.48
CA GLY A 133 -3.51 4.33 -8.99
C GLY A 133 -2.15 4.81 -8.49
N SER A 134 -1.58 5.83 -9.13
CA SER A 134 -0.33 6.47 -8.69
C SER A 134 -0.51 7.19 -7.35
N VAL A 135 -1.62 7.93 -7.16
CA VAL A 135 -1.96 8.53 -5.87
C VAL A 135 -2.13 7.46 -4.80
N TRP A 136 -2.89 6.40 -5.10
CA TRP A 136 -3.15 5.31 -4.16
C TRP A 136 -1.89 4.55 -3.74
N SER A 137 -1.01 4.23 -4.69
CA SER A 137 0.22 3.48 -4.43
C SER A 137 1.27 4.29 -3.66
N GLN A 138 1.32 5.61 -3.85
CA GLN A 138 2.33 6.46 -3.23
C GLN A 138 1.87 7.08 -1.91
N LEU A 139 0.62 7.54 -1.84
CA LEU A 139 0.08 8.23 -0.67
C LEU A 139 -0.84 7.33 0.17
N GLY A 140 -1.22 6.15 -0.34
CA GLY A 140 -2.10 5.21 0.33
C GLY A 140 -3.60 5.45 0.11
N PRO A 141 -4.44 4.53 0.60
CA PRO A 141 -5.88 4.52 0.33
C PRO A 141 -6.63 5.74 0.88
N ALA A 142 -6.15 6.38 1.94
CA ALA A 142 -6.81 7.53 2.55
C ALA A 142 -6.82 8.79 1.67
N HIS A 143 -5.99 8.83 0.62
CA HIS A 143 -5.85 9.97 -0.29
C HIS A 143 -6.66 9.83 -1.58
N VAL A 144 -7.44 8.74 -1.72
CA VAL A 144 -8.30 8.50 -2.88
C VAL A 144 -9.72 8.23 -2.42
N ASP A 145 -10.65 9.06 -2.89
CA ASP A 145 -12.08 8.85 -2.69
C ASP A 145 -12.65 8.00 -3.83
N PHE A 146 -12.60 6.67 -3.65
CA PHE A 146 -13.17 5.73 -4.62
C PHE A 146 -14.71 5.78 -4.66
N ASP A 147 -15.36 6.17 -3.57
CA ASP A 147 -16.82 6.30 -3.53
C ASP A 147 -17.28 7.51 -4.35
N GLY A 148 -16.63 8.66 -4.14
CA GLY A 148 -16.84 9.86 -4.94
C GLY A 148 -16.52 9.62 -6.41
N PHE A 149 -15.40 8.95 -6.72
CA PHE A 149 -15.06 8.60 -8.10
C PHE A 149 -16.14 7.72 -8.75
N ARG A 150 -16.62 6.68 -8.07
CA ARG A 150 -17.72 5.83 -8.56
C ARG A 150 -19.03 6.61 -8.70
N GLY A 151 -19.30 7.54 -7.79
CA GLY A 151 -20.49 8.39 -7.79
C GLY A 151 -20.62 9.27 -9.03
N ILE A 152 -19.50 9.74 -9.59
CA ILE A 152 -19.49 10.55 -10.83
C ILE A 152 -20.10 9.79 -12.02
N TRP A 153 -19.93 8.46 -12.05
CA TRP A 153 -20.41 7.60 -13.14
C TRP A 153 -21.79 6.98 -12.87
N SER A 154 -22.40 7.25 -11.72
CA SER A 154 -23.74 6.76 -11.40
C SER A 154 -24.80 7.70 -11.97
N GLU A 155 -25.45 7.31 -13.07
CA GLU A 155 -26.52 8.09 -13.72
C GLU A 155 -27.80 8.24 -12.89
N SER A 156 -27.88 7.62 -11.71
CA SER A 156 -29.10 7.55 -10.92
C SER A 156 -28.84 7.84 -9.45
N ASN A 157 -29.66 8.72 -8.89
CA ASN A 157 -29.81 9.09 -7.48
C ASN A 157 -30.19 7.91 -6.56
N THR A 158 -30.07 6.67 -7.05
CA THR A 158 -30.15 5.44 -6.27
C THR A 158 -28.85 5.28 -5.52
N SER A 159 -28.87 5.69 -4.25
CA SER A 159 -28.07 5.19 -3.14
C SER A 159 -26.78 4.46 -3.54
N ILE A 160 -25.64 5.12 -3.34
CA ILE A 160 -24.27 4.58 -3.39
C ILE A 160 -24.09 3.33 -2.50
N MET A 161 -25.09 2.96 -1.68
CA MET A 161 -24.98 1.94 -0.64
C MET A 161 -25.18 0.49 -1.09
N THR A 162 -25.52 0.21 -2.35
CA THR A 162 -25.61 -1.18 -2.83
C THR A 162 -24.52 -1.49 -3.85
N PRO A 163 -23.43 -2.19 -3.46
CA PRO A 163 -22.49 -2.72 -4.44
C PRO A 163 -23.25 -3.65 -5.39
N LYS A 164 -23.31 -3.26 -6.68
CA LYS A 164 -24.07 -3.99 -7.72
C LYS A 164 -23.60 -5.44 -7.91
N SER A 165 -22.40 -5.78 -7.43
CA SER A 165 -21.90 -7.14 -7.27
C SER A 165 -20.75 -7.10 -6.26
N LEU A 166 -20.83 -7.92 -5.21
CA LEU A 166 -19.76 -8.09 -4.24
C LEU A 166 -18.77 -9.10 -4.84
N LEU A 167 -17.54 -8.67 -5.10
CA LEU A 167 -16.52 -9.56 -5.65
C LEU A 167 -16.04 -10.48 -4.52
N ALA A 168 -16.63 -11.67 -4.46
CA ALA A 168 -16.44 -12.61 -3.34
C ALA A 168 -15.23 -13.55 -3.53
N ASP A 169 -14.67 -13.60 -4.73
CA ASP A 169 -13.68 -14.57 -5.19
C ASP A 169 -12.27 -13.97 -5.37
N LEU A 170 -11.96 -12.86 -4.70
CA LEU A 170 -10.59 -12.33 -4.68
C LEU A 170 -9.63 -13.30 -3.96
N PRO A 171 -8.44 -13.56 -4.53
CA PRO A 171 -7.41 -14.28 -3.80
C PRO A 171 -7.05 -13.49 -2.54
N GLY A 172 -6.91 -14.20 -1.42
CA GLY A 172 -6.41 -13.61 -0.19
C GLY A 172 -4.96 -13.12 -0.33
N TYR A 173 -4.47 -12.40 0.69
CA TYR A 173 -3.08 -12.00 0.75
C TYR A 173 -2.15 -13.22 0.66
N ALA A 174 -1.27 -13.22 -0.34
CA ALA A 174 -0.28 -14.29 -0.52
C ALA A 174 0.86 -14.08 0.47
N TRP A 175 0.86 -14.86 1.55
CA TRP A 175 1.96 -14.86 2.51
C TRP A 175 3.24 -15.39 1.85
N ASP A 176 4.37 -14.77 2.18
CA ASP A 176 5.68 -15.31 1.83
C ASP A 176 5.96 -16.56 2.67
N HIS A 177 6.06 -17.70 1.98
CA HIS A 177 6.32 -19.01 2.56
C HIS A 177 7.75 -19.52 2.27
N ASP A 178 8.65 -18.68 1.76
CA ASP A 178 10.04 -19.05 1.45
C ASP A 178 10.80 -19.53 2.69
N ARG A 179 10.42 -19.02 3.86
CA ARG A 179 11.00 -19.43 5.14
C ARG A 179 9.98 -20.10 6.02
N VAL A 180 10.30 -21.33 6.42
CA VAL A 180 9.55 -22.06 7.44
C VAL A 180 9.95 -21.55 8.82
N TYR A 181 9.05 -20.81 9.48
CA TYR A 181 9.21 -20.36 10.87
C TYR A 181 8.74 -21.43 11.87
N TRP A 182 9.29 -22.65 11.74
CA TRP A 182 8.99 -23.77 12.63
C TRP A 182 10.29 -24.25 13.29
N ARG A 183 10.30 -24.28 14.62
CA ARG A 183 11.37 -24.90 15.40
C ARG A 183 10.81 -26.04 16.19
N GLU A 184 11.26 -27.25 15.87
CA GLU A 184 10.84 -28.46 16.53
C GLU A 184 12.05 -29.19 17.11
N SER A 185 11.91 -29.70 18.33
CA SER A 185 12.94 -30.52 18.95
C SER A 185 12.98 -31.91 18.29
N ARG A 186 14.15 -32.54 18.29
CA ARG A 186 14.32 -33.93 17.81
C ARG A 186 13.31 -34.89 18.45
N ILE A 187 13.03 -34.74 19.75
CA ILE A 187 12.10 -35.59 20.50
C ILE A 187 10.66 -35.42 19.98
N SER A 188 10.20 -34.18 19.78
CA SER A 188 8.87 -33.88 19.22
C SER A 188 8.75 -34.41 17.79
N ALA A 189 9.76 -34.16 16.95
CA ALA A 189 9.78 -34.62 15.57
C ALA A 189 9.69 -36.16 15.51
N ARG A 190 10.53 -36.88 16.27
CA ARG A 190 10.46 -38.34 16.37
C ARG A 190 9.11 -38.81 16.89
N TYR A 191 8.54 -38.18 17.91
CA TYR A 191 7.21 -38.56 18.40
C TYR A 191 6.12 -38.44 17.31
N ARG A 192 6.15 -37.38 16.48
CA ARG A 192 5.17 -37.17 15.41
C ARG A 192 5.38 -38.05 14.18
N THR A 193 6.64 -38.29 13.78
CA THR A 193 6.96 -38.92 12.49
C THR A 193 7.35 -40.39 12.58
N LEU A 194 7.67 -40.91 13.77
CA LEU A 194 8.10 -42.29 13.92
C LEU A 194 6.90 -43.23 13.75
N ALA A 195 6.83 -43.89 12.61
CA ALA A 195 5.80 -44.87 12.25
C ALA A 195 6.15 -46.28 12.73
N ASP A 196 6.84 -46.41 13.87
CA ASP A 196 7.25 -47.72 14.39
C ASP A 196 6.01 -48.50 14.84
N THR A 197 5.82 -49.66 14.23
CA THR A 197 4.81 -50.62 14.68
C THR A 197 5.25 -51.12 16.06
N ALA A 198 4.35 -51.08 17.04
CA ALA A 198 4.68 -51.54 18.39
C ALA A 198 5.03 -53.03 18.34
N HIS A 199 6.26 -53.38 18.71
CA HIS A 199 6.69 -54.77 18.81
C HIS A 199 6.01 -55.41 20.03
N GLU A 200 5.56 -56.65 19.93
CA GLU A 200 4.78 -57.32 20.99
C GLU A 200 5.47 -57.30 22.36
N LEU A 201 6.76 -57.67 22.41
CA LEU A 201 7.57 -57.63 23.65
C LEU A 201 8.20 -56.27 23.95
N LEU A 202 8.88 -55.63 22.99
CA LEU A 202 9.60 -54.37 23.20
C LEU A 202 8.68 -53.13 23.31
N GLY A 203 7.51 -53.15 22.69
CA GLY A 203 6.62 -51.99 22.60
C GLY A 203 7.11 -50.97 21.59
N ARG A 204 7.09 -49.68 21.96
CA ARG A 204 7.54 -48.58 21.09
C ARG A 204 8.91 -48.05 21.53
N ARG A 205 9.74 -47.72 20.55
CA ARG A 205 11.02 -47.05 20.78
C ARG A 205 10.78 -45.64 21.34
N MET A 206 11.54 -45.26 22.35
CA MET A 206 11.39 -43.98 23.02
C MET A 206 12.00 -42.84 22.18
N PRO A 207 11.36 -41.66 22.08
CA PRO A 207 11.81 -40.58 21.20
C PRO A 207 13.05 -39.84 21.71
N ASP A 208 13.42 -40.00 22.99
CA ASP A 208 14.61 -39.41 23.61
C ASP A 208 15.89 -40.22 23.39
N ASP A 209 15.79 -41.44 22.88
CA ASP A 209 16.93 -42.36 22.73
C ASP A 209 17.91 -41.97 21.60
N ASN A 210 19.02 -42.72 21.49
CA ASN A 210 20.05 -42.57 20.45
C ASN A 210 20.49 -43.95 19.92
N ASP A 211 21.41 -43.98 18.94
CA ASP A 211 21.81 -45.22 18.27
C ASP A 211 22.81 -46.09 19.07
N HIS A 212 23.29 -45.60 20.22
CA HIS A 212 24.16 -46.32 21.15
C HIS A 212 23.44 -46.76 22.43
N GLU A 213 22.35 -46.08 22.78
CA GLU A 213 21.48 -46.39 23.91
C GLU A 213 20.04 -46.44 23.43
N LEU A 214 19.67 -47.63 22.95
CA LEU A 214 18.32 -47.91 22.46
C LEU A 214 17.39 -48.15 23.63
N ARG A 215 16.26 -47.46 23.67
CA ARG A 215 15.29 -47.58 24.76
C ARG A 215 13.91 -47.83 24.19
N TRP A 216 13.25 -48.87 24.70
CA TRP A 216 11.86 -49.15 24.39
C TRP A 216 11.00 -49.08 25.64
N ARG A 217 9.73 -48.75 25.44
CA ARG A 217 8.72 -48.75 26.50
C ARG A 217 7.54 -49.61 26.07
N ASN A 218 7.23 -50.59 26.90
CA ASN A 218 6.04 -51.41 26.79
C ASN A 218 5.37 -51.57 28.16
N VAL A 219 4.05 -51.66 28.17
CA VAL A 219 3.27 -51.99 29.37
C VAL A 219 2.56 -53.30 29.08
N LEU A 220 3.16 -54.41 29.50
CA LEU A 220 2.64 -55.74 29.17
C LEU A 220 1.32 -56.00 29.90
N ARG A 221 0.30 -56.36 29.13
CA ARG A 221 -1.02 -56.74 29.66
C ARG A 221 -1.36 -58.15 29.21
N LEU A 222 -1.88 -58.96 30.13
CA LEU A 222 -2.26 -60.36 29.84
C LEU A 222 -3.35 -60.52 28.77
N ARG A 223 -4.09 -59.44 28.46
CA ARG A 223 -5.07 -59.41 27.37
C ARG A 223 -4.43 -59.23 25.99
N GLU A 224 -3.26 -58.58 25.95
CA GLU A 224 -2.52 -58.25 24.73
C GLU A 224 -1.47 -59.31 24.40
N ILE A 225 -0.99 -60.05 25.40
CA ILE A 225 0.01 -61.12 25.25
C ILE A 225 -0.51 -62.42 25.90
N PRO A 226 -1.49 -63.11 25.28
CA PRO A 226 -2.19 -64.22 25.93
C PRO A 226 -1.30 -65.42 26.24
N TRP A 227 -0.23 -65.64 25.47
CA TRP A 227 0.67 -66.78 25.66
C TRP A 227 1.45 -66.73 26.98
N VAL A 228 1.63 -65.54 27.58
CA VAL A 228 2.32 -65.39 28.87
C VAL A 228 1.57 -66.11 29.99
N LYS A 229 0.24 -66.28 29.86
CA LYS A 229 -0.58 -67.06 30.81
C LYS A 229 -0.14 -68.52 30.94
N GLY A 230 0.55 -69.07 29.94
CA GLY A 230 1.08 -70.43 29.99
C GLY A 230 2.28 -70.60 30.94
N HIS A 231 2.87 -69.52 31.43
CA HIS A 231 3.98 -69.53 32.37
C HIS A 231 3.51 -69.07 33.76
N GLU A 232 3.08 -70.05 34.55
CA GLU A 232 2.57 -69.87 35.91
C GLU A 232 3.53 -70.49 36.91
N VAL A 233 3.95 -69.70 37.91
CA VAL A 233 4.81 -70.15 39.00
C VAL A 233 4.12 -69.77 40.30
N LEU A 234 3.89 -70.76 41.17
CA LEU A 234 3.19 -70.55 42.46
C LEU A 234 1.83 -69.84 42.32
N ARG A 235 1.09 -70.14 41.25
CA ARG A 235 -0.21 -69.53 40.92
C ARG A 235 -0.17 -68.05 40.51
N GLU A 236 1.01 -67.53 40.21
CA GLU A 236 1.18 -66.21 39.62
C GLU A 236 1.71 -66.32 38.19
N VAL A 237 1.15 -65.51 37.29
CA VAL A 237 1.61 -65.42 35.91
C VAL A 237 2.84 -64.51 35.88
N LEU A 238 4.00 -65.09 35.63
CA LEU A 238 5.27 -64.37 35.54
C LEU A 238 5.75 -64.31 34.10
N LEU A 239 6.42 -63.21 33.72
CA LEU A 239 7.07 -63.15 32.42
C LEU A 239 8.21 -64.19 32.36
N PRO A 240 8.26 -65.09 31.37
CA PRO A 240 9.31 -66.11 31.31
C PRO A 240 10.71 -65.50 31.22
N GLY A 241 11.70 -66.16 31.84
CA GLY A 241 13.11 -65.80 31.70
C GLY A 241 13.56 -65.72 30.24
N ALA A 242 13.05 -66.62 29.39
CA ALA A 242 13.30 -66.65 27.96
C ALA A 242 12.83 -65.38 27.23
N ALA A 243 11.79 -64.71 27.71
CA ALA A 243 11.30 -63.48 27.09
C ALA A 243 12.32 -62.33 27.21
N TYR A 244 13.08 -62.27 28.33
CA TYR A 244 14.16 -61.30 28.48
C TYR A 244 15.31 -61.57 27.50
N VAL A 245 15.60 -62.85 27.21
CA VAL A 245 16.61 -63.22 26.20
C VAL A 245 16.12 -62.82 24.80
N SER A 246 14.85 -63.08 24.47
CA SER A 246 14.24 -62.67 23.20
C SER A 246 14.12 -61.15 23.03
N ILE A 247 14.14 -60.38 24.11
CA ILE A 247 14.15 -58.91 24.08
C ILE A 247 15.53 -58.37 23.65
N VAL A 248 16.60 -59.11 23.91
CA VAL A 248 17.99 -58.71 23.63
C VAL A 248 18.52 -59.31 22.31
N ALA A 249 17.91 -60.42 21.86
CA ALA A 249 18.26 -61.12 20.63
C ALA A 249 17.77 -60.40 19.36
#